data_AF-A0A434CJU0-F1
#
_entry.id   AF-A0A434CJU0-F1
#
_cell.length_a   1.000
_cell.length_b   1.000
_cell.length_c   1.000
_cell.angle_alpha   90.00
_cell.angle_beta   90.00
_cell.angle_gamma   90.00
#
_symmetry.space_group_name_H-M   'P 1'
#
loop_
_entity.id
_entity.type
_entity.pdbx_description
1 polymer ?
#
loop_
_entity_poly.entity_id
_entity_poly.type
_entity_poly.pdbx_seq_one_letter_code
_entity_poly.pdbx_strand_id
1 'polypeptide(L)' 'AGYAAIDIGVKEFMCTGANPPFDHPHVFLDMGDDNEKVCPYCSTLYRYSPKLKATETQPAGCLYIDQAA' A
#
# COMPACT_ATOMS: atom_id res chain seq x y z
N ALA A 1 -8.28 5.50 10.58
CA ALA A 1 -9.17 4.59 9.85
C ALA A 1 -8.47 4.20 8.55
N GLY A 2 -8.56 2.93 8.12
CA GLY A 2 -8.00 2.50 6.84
C GLY A 2 -8.73 3.15 5.66
N TYR A 3 -8.01 3.43 4.58
CA TYR A 3 -8.60 3.89 3.34
C TYR A 3 -9.13 2.72 2.53
N ALA A 4 -10.28 2.89 1.87
CA ALA A 4 -10.84 1.85 0.99
C ALA A 4 -9.99 1.65 -0.27
N ALA A 5 -9.35 2.72 -0.75
CA ALA A 5 -8.45 2.67 -1.89
C ALA A 5 -7.26 3.62 -1.71
N ILE A 6 -6.09 3.20 -2.19
CA ILE A 6 -4.83 3.96 -2.18
C ILE A 6 -4.17 3.83 -3.54
N ASP A 7 -3.90 4.95 -4.20
CA ASP A 7 -3.11 4.98 -5.41
C ASP A 7 -1.62 5.06 -5.05
N ILE A 8 -0.80 4.25 -5.71
CA ILE A 8 0.64 4.12 -5.45
C ILE A 8 1.45 4.16 -6.76
N GLY A 9 2.68 4.64 -6.67
CA GLY A 9 3.60 4.72 -7.82
C GLY A 9 4.42 3.45 -8.09
N VAL A 10 4.14 2.34 -7.39
CA VAL A 10 4.85 1.05 -7.54
C VAL A 10 3.87 -0.09 -7.78
N LYS A 11 4.34 -1.18 -8.38
CA LYS A 11 3.55 -2.40 -8.59
C LYS A 11 3.90 -3.51 -7.59
N GLU A 12 5.06 -3.41 -6.94
CA GLU A 12 5.56 -4.35 -5.95
C GLU A 12 5.82 -3.60 -4.65
N PHE A 13 5.15 -4.01 -3.57
CA PHE A 13 5.28 -3.36 -2.27
C PHE A 13 4.90 -4.30 -1.12
N MET A 14 5.34 -3.95 0.09
CA MET A 14 4.96 -4.64 1.32
C MET A 14 3.82 -3.89 2.00
N CYS A 15 2.65 -4.53 2.14
CA CYS A 15 1.54 -3.99 2.90
C CYS A 15 1.69 -4.35 4.38
N THR A 16 1.82 -3.31 5.20
CA THR A 16 1.96 -3.36 6.67
C THR A 16 0.65 -3.03 7.37
N GLY A 17 -0.49 -3.44 6.82
CA GLY A 17 -1.74 -3.25 7.53
C GLY A 17 -2.20 -1.81 7.71
N ALA A 18 -2.99 -1.62 8.76
CA ALA A 18 -3.18 -0.32 9.38
C ALA A 18 -2.03 -0.04 10.37
N ASN A 19 -1.85 1.23 10.76
CA ASN A 19 -0.85 1.58 11.77
C ASN A 19 -1.02 0.75 13.06
N PRO A 20 0.08 0.42 13.75
CA PRO A 20 0.05 -0.25 15.05
C PRO A 20 -0.96 0.41 16.00
N PRO A 21 -1.75 -0.38 16.76
CA PRO A 21 -1.67 -1.83 16.99
C PRO A 21 -2.52 -2.70 16.05
N PHE A 22 -3.10 -2.15 14.98
CA PHE A 22 -4.07 -2.85 14.11
C PHE A 22 -3.43 -3.47 12.86
N ASP A 23 -2.12 -3.65 12.90
CA ASP A 23 -1.35 -4.24 11.81
C ASP A 23 -1.58 -5.77 11.76
N HIS A 24 -1.53 -6.33 10.56
CA HIS A 24 -1.60 -7.76 10.29
C HIS A 24 -0.23 -8.26 9.82
N PRO A 25 0.02 -9.57 9.70
CA PRO A 25 1.29 -10.05 9.15
C PRO A 25 1.61 -9.37 7.82
N HIS A 26 2.79 -8.75 7.73
CA HIS A 26 3.19 -8.00 6.54
C HIS A 26 3.20 -8.92 5.32
N VAL A 27 2.55 -8.50 4.25
CA VAL A 27 2.41 -9.29 3.03
C VAL A 27 2.96 -8.52 1.85
N PHE A 28 3.71 -9.23 1.00
CA PHE A 28 4.19 -8.70 -0.28
C PHE A 28 3.07 -8.80 -1.32
N LEU A 29 2.73 -7.66 -1.90
CA LEU A 29 1.74 -7.53 -2.96
C LEU A 29 2.47 -7.16 -4.25
N ASP A 30 2.34 -8.03 -5.24
CA ASP A 30 2.81 -7.83 -6.61
C ASP A 30 1.59 -7.75 -7.54
N MET A 31 1.44 -6.63 -8.24
CA MET A 31 0.38 -6.41 -9.22
C MET A 31 0.67 -7.07 -10.58
N GLY A 32 1.93 -7.41 -10.89
CA GLY A 32 2.33 -7.94 -12.19
C GLY A 32 1.87 -7.04 -13.35
N ASP A 33 1.14 -7.64 -14.29
CA ASP A 33 0.57 -6.94 -15.44
C ASP A 33 -0.69 -6.11 -15.10
N ASP A 34 -1.33 -6.39 -13.95
CA ASP A 34 -2.49 -5.64 -13.48
C ASP A 34 -2.09 -4.25 -12.99
N ASN A 35 -3.09 -3.37 -12.87
CA ASN A 35 -2.94 -2.02 -12.33
C ASN A 35 -3.65 -1.84 -10.99
N GLU A 36 -4.27 -2.88 -10.45
CA GLU A 36 -4.92 -2.84 -9.15
C GLU A 36 -4.81 -4.17 -8.43
N LYS A 37 -4.73 -4.12 -7.11
CA LYS A 37 -4.69 -5.31 -6.27
C LYS A 37 -5.27 -5.01 -4.91
N VAL A 38 -6.14 -5.90 -4.43
CA VAL A 38 -6.69 -5.82 -3.08
C VAL A 38 -5.76 -6.53 -2.10
N CYS A 39 -5.52 -5.92 -0.93
CA CYS A 39 -4.86 -6.62 0.16
C CYS A 39 -5.85 -7.58 0.84
N PRO A 40 -5.52 -8.88 0.98
CA PRO A 40 -6.44 -9.89 1.52
C PRO A 40 -6.79 -9.68 3.00
N TYR A 41 -6.03 -8.85 3.73
CA TYR A 41 -6.26 -8.58 5.14
C TYR A 41 -6.89 -7.21 5.37
N CYS A 42 -6.32 -6.15 4.79
CA CYS A 42 -6.84 -4.79 4.95
C CYS A 42 -8.16 -4.54 4.22
N SER A 43 -8.47 -5.36 3.20
CA SER A 43 -9.51 -5.04 2.20
C SER A 43 -9.29 -3.68 1.50
N THR A 44 -8.07 -3.14 1.56
CA THR A 44 -7.65 -1.92 0.86
C THR A 44 -7.36 -2.25 -0.59
N LEU A 45 -7.94 -1.48 -1.50
CA LEU A 45 -7.61 -1.53 -2.92
C LEU A 45 -6.38 -0.67 -3.22
N TYR A 46 -5.29 -1.28 -3.68
CA TYR A 46 -4.15 -0.55 -4.19
C TYR A 46 -4.26 -0.40 -5.70
N ARG A 47 -4.09 0.82 -6.23
CA ARG A 47 -4.09 1.06 -7.68
C ARG A 47 -2.78 1.69 -8.09
N TYR A 48 -2.16 1.16 -9.14
CA TYR A 48 -0.98 1.73 -9.74
C TYR A 48 -1.35 3.01 -10.49
N SER A 49 -0.66 4.10 -10.16
CA SER A 49 -0.77 5.38 -10.85
C SER A 49 0.60 5.79 -11.39
N PRO A 50 0.82 5.81 -12.71
CA PRO A 50 2.10 6.20 -13.29
C PRO A 50 2.42 7.70 -13.08
N LYS A 51 1.48 8.47 -12.52
CA LYS A 51 1.66 9.88 -12.16
C LYS A 51 2.31 10.06 -10.78
N LEU A 52 2.32 9.02 -9.94
CA LEU A 52 2.91 9.03 -8.62
C LEU A 52 4.33 8.46 -8.68
N LYS A 53 5.26 9.06 -7.94
CA LYS A 53 6.59 8.47 -7.72
C LYS A 53 6.50 7.27 -6.78
N ALA A 54 7.56 6.48 -6.73
CA ALA A 54 7.64 5.30 -5.86
C ALA A 54 7.40 5.59 -4.37
N THR A 55 7.69 6.82 -3.93
CA THR A 55 7.49 7.28 -2.54
C THR A 55 6.21 8.09 -2.34
N GLU A 56 5.40 8.25 -3.39
CA GLU A 56 4.16 9.02 -3.34
C GLU A 56 2.95 8.10 -3.29
N THR A 57 1.98 8.48 -2.46
CA THR A 57 0.72 7.76 -2.26
C THR A 57 -0.43 8.75 -2.30
N GLN A 58 -1.59 8.30 -2.76
CA GLN A 58 -2.82 9.09 -2.72
C GLN A 58 -3.95 8.22 -2.13
N PRO A 59 -4.50 8.57 -0.95
CA PRO A 59 -4.25 9.76 -0.15
C PRO A 59 -2.81 9.86 0.37
N ALA A 60 -2.32 11.10 0.55
CA ALA A 60 -0.96 11.34 1.06
C ALA A 60 -0.80 10.81 2.50
N GLY A 61 0.42 10.38 2.85
CA GLY A 61 0.74 9.87 4.18
C GLY A 61 0.43 8.39 4.40
N CYS A 62 0.14 7.63 3.34
CA CYS A 62 -0.05 6.17 3.41
C CYS A 62 1.26 5.38 3.25
N LEU A 63 2.39 6.07 3.04
CA LEU A 63 3.69 5.44 2.99
C LEU A 63 4.15 5.13 4.41
N TYR A 64 4.33 3.85 4.71
CA TYR A 64 5.00 3.42 5.94
C TYR A 64 6.51 3.48 5.72
N ILE A 65 7.19 4.35 6.47
CA ILE A 65 8.65 4.39 6.52
C ILE A 65 9.03 3.60 7.76
N ASP A 66 9.63 2.43 7.56
CA ASP A 66 10.21 1.69 8.66
C ASP A 66 11.35 2.51 9.24
N GLN A 67 11.12 3.07 10.42
CA GLN A 67 12.13 3.80 11.16
C GLN A 67 13.00 2.78 11.91
N ALA A 68 13.63 1.88 11.14
CA ALA A 68 14.72 1.07 11.67
C ALA A 68 15.84 2.02 12.10
N ALA A 69 16.18 1.92 13.37
CA ALA A 69 17.12 2.75 14.13
C ALA A 69 18.54 2.81 13.54
#